data_AF-A0A8W8KMB9-F1
#
_entry.id   AF-A0A8W8KMB9-F1
#
_cell.length_a   1.000
_cell.length_b   1.000
_cell.length_c   1.000
_cell.angle_alpha   90.00
_cell.angle_beta   90.00
_cell.angle_gamma   90.00
#
_symmetry.space_group_name_H-M   'P 1'
#
loop_
_entity.id
_entity.type
_entity.pdbx_description
1 polymer ?
#
loop_
_entity_poly.entity_id
_entity_poly.type
_entity_poly.pdbx_seq_one_letter_code
_entity_poly.pdbx_strand_id
1 'polypeptide(L)'
;MANYKEEGLQSLKKLDVKAVTKLLHGLVDNVCKRGHLHYQDYDQTWSLEEWFDLVEAVEGLIKAAIREPLNKDQIYQRLGSLPQEYQSVFMEVINARRSDIHQQLVTDTNLISKSTLKDFDWQIKLAMASDKLSSIQEPLLNLDLDVQNEATTEIHSLELTREDLKNLISSLEGANRAVQQWKT
;
A
#
# COMPACT_ATOMS: atom_id res chain seq x y z
N MET A 1 -25.90 -6.47 7.94
CA MET A 1 -24.48 -6.17 8.27
C MET A 1 -24.15 -4.67 8.20
N ALA A 2 -25.13 -3.75 8.34
CA ALA A 2 -24.93 -2.33 8.01
C ALA A 2 -24.98 -1.35 9.21
N ASN A 3 -25.19 -1.79 10.45
CA ASN A 3 -25.33 -0.87 11.61
C ASN A 3 -24.09 -0.74 12.50
N TYR A 4 -23.25 -1.79 12.59
CA TYR A 4 -22.12 -1.82 13.54
C TYR A 4 -21.05 -0.75 13.28
N LYS A 5 -20.81 -0.40 12.01
CA LYS A 5 -19.81 0.61 11.65
C LYS A 5 -20.22 2.03 12.03
N GLU A 6 -21.51 2.32 12.03
CA GLU A 6 -21.99 3.65 12.43
C GLU A 6 -21.98 3.79 13.95
N GLU A 7 -22.40 2.77 14.70
CA GLU A 7 -22.35 2.75 16.17
C GLU A 7 -20.90 2.89 16.70
N GLY A 8 -19.93 2.22 16.07
CA GLY A 8 -18.51 2.38 16.41
C GLY A 8 -17.99 3.81 16.20
N LEU A 9 -18.44 4.51 15.16
CA LEU A 9 -18.09 5.91 14.94
C LEU A 9 -18.77 6.85 15.94
N GLN A 10 -20.03 6.60 16.29
CA GLN A 10 -20.76 7.41 17.29
C GLN A 10 -20.12 7.32 18.68
N SER A 11 -19.47 6.21 19.00
CA SER A 11 -18.74 6.01 20.25
C SER A 11 -17.61 7.02 20.47
N LEU A 12 -17.09 7.68 19.41
CA LEU A 12 -16.11 8.77 19.53
C LEU A 12 -16.66 9.99 20.28
N LYS A 13 -17.98 10.16 20.36
CA LYS A 13 -18.62 11.24 21.13
C LYS A 13 -18.39 11.11 22.64
N LYS A 14 -17.94 9.95 23.14
CA LYS A 14 -17.56 9.74 24.54
C LYS A 14 -16.25 10.44 24.91
N LEU A 15 -15.45 10.84 23.92
CA LEU A 15 -14.19 11.56 24.09
C LEU A 15 -14.31 13.04 23.68
N ASP A 16 -13.45 13.86 24.26
CA ASP A 16 -13.23 15.23 23.81
C ASP A 16 -12.43 15.25 22.50
N VAL A 17 -12.51 16.37 21.77
CA VAL A 17 -11.88 16.51 20.45
C VAL A 17 -10.37 16.26 20.50
N LYS A 18 -9.67 16.67 21.57
CA LYS A 18 -8.22 16.45 21.70
C LYS A 18 -7.86 14.98 21.89
N ALA A 19 -8.61 14.25 22.71
CA ALA A 19 -8.40 12.82 22.87
C ALA A 19 -8.72 12.06 21.57
N VAL A 20 -9.76 12.49 20.82
CA VAL A 20 -10.04 11.93 19.48
C VAL A 20 -8.89 12.17 18.51
N THR A 21 -8.31 13.38 18.47
CA THR A 21 -7.13 13.64 17.62
C THR A 21 -5.98 12.68 17.95
N LYS A 22 -5.68 12.48 19.24
CA LYS A 22 -4.62 11.57 19.67
C LYS A 22 -4.93 10.12 19.30
N LEU A 23 -6.17 9.68 19.52
CA LEU A 23 -6.63 8.34 19.17
C LEU A 23 -6.53 8.10 17.65
N LEU A 24 -6.94 9.07 16.82
CA LEU A 24 -6.87 8.96 15.37
C LEU A 24 -5.42 8.85 14.87
N HIS A 25 -4.50 9.63 15.42
CA HIS A 25 -3.08 9.48 15.11
C HIS A 25 -2.58 8.07 15.50
N GLY A 26 -2.96 7.58 16.67
CA GLY A 26 -2.62 6.21 17.10
C GLY A 26 -3.22 5.13 16.19
N LEU A 27 -4.45 5.31 15.71
CA LEU A 27 -5.10 4.39 14.78
C LEU A 27 -4.43 4.41 13.41
N VAL A 28 -4.03 5.59 12.93
CA VAL A 28 -3.21 5.70 11.72
C VAL A 28 -1.85 5.03 11.92
N ASP A 29 -1.22 5.20 13.07
CA ASP A 29 0.06 4.53 13.36
C ASP A 29 -0.11 3.00 13.42
N ASN A 30 -1.24 2.50 13.92
CA ASN A 30 -1.59 1.09 13.90
C ASN A 30 -1.77 0.58 12.45
N VAL A 31 -2.52 1.31 11.62
CA VAL A 31 -2.68 1.02 10.18
C VAL A 31 -1.33 1.04 9.46
N CYS A 32 -0.44 1.97 9.82
CA CYS A 32 0.91 2.07 9.30
C CYS A 32 1.90 1.06 9.91
N LYS A 33 1.47 0.17 10.82
CA LYS A 33 2.31 -0.79 11.57
C LYS A 33 3.48 -0.14 12.34
N ARG A 34 3.31 1.12 12.75
CA ARG A 34 4.31 1.92 13.49
C ARG A 34 3.97 2.12 14.97
N GLY A 35 2.75 1.76 15.40
CA GLY A 35 2.29 1.92 16.77
C GLY A 35 1.39 0.78 17.24
N HIS A 36 1.27 0.63 18.56
CA HIS A 36 0.34 -0.30 19.19
C HIS A 36 -0.63 0.51 20.05
N LEU A 37 -1.91 0.45 19.73
CA LEU A 37 -2.96 0.93 20.61
C LEU A 37 -3.31 -0.17 21.60
N HIS A 38 -3.26 0.15 22.89
CA HIS A 38 -3.63 -0.77 23.94
C HIS A 38 -5.02 -0.41 24.46
N TYR A 39 -5.92 -1.40 24.52
CA TYR A 39 -7.25 -1.22 25.11
C TYR A 39 -7.17 -0.73 26.57
N GLN A 40 -6.11 -1.09 27.31
CA GLN A 40 -5.88 -0.67 28.69
C GLN A 40 -5.82 0.85 28.87
N ASP A 41 -5.48 1.61 27.83
CA ASP A 41 -5.46 3.07 27.89
C ASP A 41 -6.87 3.68 27.84
N TYR A 42 -7.89 2.88 27.49
CA TYR A 42 -9.27 3.31 27.23
C TYR A 42 -10.33 2.45 27.94
N ASP A 43 -9.91 1.56 28.84
CA ASP A 43 -10.76 0.60 29.55
C ASP A 43 -11.85 1.24 30.42
N GLN A 44 -11.65 2.50 30.82
CA GLN A 44 -12.62 3.31 31.56
C GLN A 44 -13.68 3.97 30.67
N THR A 45 -13.44 4.07 29.36
CA THR A 45 -14.31 4.83 28.43
C THR A 45 -15.21 3.91 27.59
N TRP A 46 -14.67 2.76 27.17
CA TRP A 46 -15.38 1.81 26.33
C TRP A 46 -15.26 0.40 26.88
N SER A 47 -16.29 -0.41 26.65
CA SER A 47 -16.16 -1.86 26.81
C SER A 47 -15.22 -2.43 25.75
N LEU A 48 -14.72 -3.65 25.95
CA LEU A 48 -13.85 -4.31 24.98
C LEU A 48 -14.54 -4.45 23.60
N GLU A 49 -15.83 -4.75 23.60
CA GLU A 49 -16.64 -4.90 22.38
C GLU A 49 -16.82 -3.55 21.66
N GLU A 50 -17.20 -2.50 22.40
CA GLU A 50 -17.32 -1.14 21.84
C GLU A 50 -15.99 -0.63 21.28
N TRP A 51 -14.87 -0.97 21.93
CA TRP A 51 -13.53 -0.62 21.47
C TRP A 51 -13.18 -1.32 20.16
N PHE A 52 -13.43 -2.62 20.03
CA PHE A 52 -13.18 -3.35 18.78
C PHE A 52 -14.02 -2.78 17.64
N ASP A 53 -15.31 -2.51 17.87
CA ASP A 53 -16.20 -1.92 16.86
C ASP A 53 -15.72 -0.53 16.43
N LEU A 54 -15.26 0.30 17.37
CA LEU A 54 -14.70 1.62 17.09
C LEU A 54 -13.42 1.51 16.24
N VAL A 55 -12.47 0.67 16.66
CA VAL A 55 -11.19 0.49 15.95
C VAL A 55 -11.46 -0.01 14.53
N GLU A 56 -12.31 -1.03 14.37
CA GLU A 56 -12.65 -1.58 13.06
C GLU A 56 -13.33 -0.55 12.15
N ALA A 57 -14.30 0.20 12.68
CA ALA A 57 -15.02 1.22 11.93
C ALA A 57 -14.08 2.35 11.46
N VAL A 58 -13.25 2.87 12.37
CA VAL A 58 -12.35 3.99 12.09
C VAL A 58 -11.22 3.57 11.15
N GLU A 59 -10.56 2.44 11.39
CA GLU A 59 -9.52 1.94 10.49
C GLU A 59 -10.10 1.62 9.10
N GLY A 60 -11.29 1.03 9.04
CA GLY A 60 -11.98 0.76 7.79
C GLY A 60 -12.22 2.03 6.99
N LEU A 61 -12.63 3.12 7.65
CA LEU A 61 -12.82 4.42 7.02
C LEU A 61 -11.50 5.03 6.54
N ILE A 62 -10.44 5.00 7.37
CA ILE A 62 -9.10 5.48 6.99
C ILE A 62 -8.59 4.75 5.74
N LYS A 63 -8.72 3.42 5.72
CA LYS A 63 -8.31 2.58 4.57
C LYS A 63 -9.14 2.90 3.32
N ALA A 64 -10.46 3.06 3.47
CA ALA A 64 -11.35 3.41 2.37
C ALA A 64 -11.05 4.80 1.78
N ALA A 65 -10.74 5.79 2.62
CA ALA A 65 -10.40 7.16 2.20
C ALA A 65 -9.17 7.24 1.28
N ILE A 66 -8.29 6.23 1.33
CA ILE A 66 -7.10 6.14 0.48
C ILE A 66 -7.31 5.23 -0.73
N ARG A 67 -8.02 4.11 -0.55
CA ARG A 67 -8.24 3.11 -1.62
C ARG A 67 -9.21 3.58 -2.69
N GLU A 68 -10.23 4.32 -2.28
CA GLU A 68 -11.28 4.80 -3.17
C GLU A 68 -10.99 6.27 -3.54
N PRO A 69 -11.31 6.72 -4.77
CA PRO A 69 -11.22 8.13 -5.17
C PRO A 69 -12.35 8.95 -4.54
N LEU A 70 -12.44 8.93 -3.21
CA LEU A 70 -13.49 9.61 -2.46
C LEU A 70 -13.21 11.11 -2.41
N ASN A 71 -14.21 11.89 -2.84
CA ASN A 71 -14.23 13.33 -2.62
C ASN A 71 -14.54 13.64 -1.16
N LYS A 72 -14.19 14.86 -0.71
CA LYS A 72 -14.40 15.33 0.68
C LYS A 72 -15.83 15.06 1.16
N ASP A 73 -16.83 15.39 0.33
CA ASP A 73 -18.25 15.20 0.67
C ASP A 73 -18.62 13.74 0.92
N GLN A 74 -18.01 12.79 0.21
CA GLN A 74 -18.26 11.36 0.44
C GLN A 74 -17.61 10.86 1.73
N ILE A 75 -16.45 11.41 2.12
CA ILE A 75 -15.83 11.12 3.41
C ILE A 75 -16.71 11.67 4.54
N TYR A 76 -17.23 12.90 4.40
CA TYR A 76 -18.18 13.48 5.35
C TYR A 76 -19.47 12.64 5.47
N GLN A 77 -20.01 12.13 4.37
CA GLN A 77 -21.15 11.22 4.40
C GLN A 77 -20.85 9.93 5.19
N ARG A 78 -19.65 9.35 5.02
CA ARG A 78 -19.24 8.14 5.77
C ARG A 78 -18.96 8.39 7.25
N LEU A 79 -18.60 9.61 7.63
CA LEU A 79 -18.47 10.03 9.03
C LEU A 79 -19.84 10.24 9.70
N GLY A 80 -20.93 10.21 8.92
CA GLY A 80 -22.30 10.25 9.41
C GLY A 80 -22.60 11.50 10.25
N SER A 81 -23.38 11.30 11.32
CA SER A 81 -23.87 12.36 12.22
C SER A 81 -22.86 12.77 13.32
N LEU A 82 -21.55 12.64 13.06
CA LEU A 82 -20.51 13.18 13.92
C LEU A 82 -20.48 14.71 13.86
N PRO A 83 -20.16 15.41 14.98
CA PRO A 83 -20.07 16.87 14.96
C PRO A 83 -18.94 17.37 14.04
N GLN A 84 -19.11 18.56 13.48
CA GLN A 84 -18.19 19.12 12.47
C GLN A 84 -16.74 19.22 12.96
N GLU A 85 -16.54 19.46 14.25
CA GLU A 85 -15.21 19.49 14.89
C GLU A 85 -14.47 18.15 14.74
N TYR A 86 -15.16 17.03 15.01
CA TYR A 86 -14.61 15.68 14.88
C TYR A 86 -14.32 15.37 13.41
N GLN A 87 -15.25 15.71 12.51
CA GLN A 87 -15.06 15.47 11.08
C GLN A 87 -13.86 16.25 10.52
N SER A 88 -13.62 17.46 11.02
CA SER A 88 -12.48 18.28 10.64
C SER A 88 -11.15 17.65 11.06
N VAL A 89 -11.09 17.10 12.28
CA VAL A 89 -9.90 16.36 12.76
C VAL A 89 -9.63 15.13 11.91
N PHE A 90 -10.66 14.35 11.54
CA PHE A 90 -10.48 13.20 10.64
C PHE A 90 -9.83 13.61 9.32
N MET A 91 -10.34 14.67 8.70
CA MET A 91 -9.82 15.17 7.43
C MET A 91 -8.39 15.67 7.56
N GLU A 92 -8.06 16.35 8.66
CA GLU A 92 -6.70 16.82 8.92
C GLU A 92 -5.72 15.65 9.07
N VAL A 93 -6.04 14.67 9.92
CA VAL A 93 -5.19 13.51 10.18
C VAL A 93 -4.99 12.66 8.92
N ILE A 94 -6.06 12.36 8.18
CA ILE A 94 -5.99 11.55 6.94
C ILE A 94 -5.15 12.28 5.88
N ASN A 95 -5.33 13.59 5.71
CA ASN A 95 -4.56 14.34 4.71
C ASN A 95 -3.09 14.47 5.10
N ALA A 96 -2.80 14.74 6.38
CA ALA A 96 -1.42 14.86 6.88
C ALA A 96 -0.63 13.55 6.73
N ARG A 97 -1.30 12.39 6.88
CA ARG A 97 -0.67 11.06 6.84
C ARG A 97 -0.99 10.27 5.57
N ARG A 98 -1.52 10.93 4.54
CA ARG A 98 -2.02 10.28 3.31
C ARG A 98 -0.97 9.41 2.63
N SER A 99 0.25 9.93 2.50
CA SER A 99 1.37 9.23 1.86
C SER A 99 1.82 7.99 2.65
N ASP A 100 1.90 8.10 3.98
CA ASP A 100 2.27 6.98 4.86
C ASP A 100 1.26 5.84 4.76
N ILE A 101 -0.04 6.17 4.83
CA ILE A 101 -1.12 5.18 4.75
C ILE A 101 -1.11 4.52 3.38
N HIS A 102 -0.99 5.31 2.30
CA HIS A 102 -0.90 4.78 0.95
C HIS A 102 0.28 3.82 0.79
N GLN A 103 1.47 4.22 1.25
CA GLN A 103 2.67 3.39 1.17
C GLN A 103 2.47 2.06 1.93
N GLN A 104 1.93 2.09 3.15
CA GLN A 104 1.69 0.87 3.91
C GLN A 104 0.65 -0.04 3.24
N LEU A 105 -0.43 0.51 2.69
CA LEU A 105 -1.44 -0.30 1.98
C LEU A 105 -0.90 -0.96 0.72
N VAL A 106 -0.01 -0.27 -0.01
CA VAL A 106 0.74 -0.84 -1.13
C VAL A 106 1.66 -1.94 -0.63
N THR A 107 2.41 -1.72 0.45
CA THR A 107 3.26 -2.74 1.08
C THR A 107 2.44 -3.97 1.51
N ASP A 108 1.26 -3.80 2.10
CA ASP A 108 0.40 -4.91 2.51
C ASP A 108 -0.14 -5.69 1.32
N THR A 109 -0.46 -5.01 0.22
CA THR A 109 -0.89 -5.66 -1.04
C THR A 109 0.27 -6.40 -1.70
N ASN A 110 1.47 -5.82 -1.63
CA ASN A 110 2.70 -6.46 -2.08
C ASN A 110 3.08 -7.63 -1.18
N LEU A 111 2.80 -7.62 0.13
CA LEU A 111 3.00 -8.76 1.02
C LEU A 111 2.09 -9.94 0.67
N ILE A 112 0.90 -9.68 0.11
CA ILE A 112 0.02 -10.74 -0.43
C ILE A 112 0.57 -11.30 -1.75
N SER A 113 1.38 -10.52 -2.46
CA SER A 113 2.03 -10.90 -3.71
C SER A 113 3.40 -11.53 -3.41
N LYS A 114 3.53 -12.83 -3.64
CA LYS A 114 4.67 -13.63 -3.15
C LYS A 114 6.06 -13.14 -3.59
N SER A 115 6.15 -12.29 -4.61
CA SER A 115 7.42 -11.81 -5.17
C SER A 115 7.27 -10.41 -5.77
N THR A 116 8.23 -9.52 -5.48
CA THR A 116 8.32 -8.18 -6.08
C THR A 116 9.74 -7.87 -6.55
N LEU A 117 9.89 -7.33 -7.76
CA LEU A 117 11.18 -6.86 -8.26
C LEU A 117 11.59 -5.58 -7.49
N LYS A 118 12.76 -5.59 -6.87
CA LYS A 118 13.31 -4.48 -6.08
C LYS A 118 14.34 -3.69 -6.83
N ASP A 119 15.27 -4.39 -7.46
CA ASP A 119 16.38 -3.80 -8.19
C ASP A 119 16.72 -4.65 -9.41
N PHE A 120 17.52 -4.08 -10.31
CA PHE A 120 18.10 -4.83 -11.42
C PHE A 120 19.47 -4.29 -11.79
N ASP A 121 20.39 -5.20 -12.03
CA ASP A 121 21.73 -4.91 -12.53
C ASP A 121 21.93 -5.53 -13.90
N TRP A 122 22.81 -4.95 -14.71
CA TRP A 122 23.06 -5.46 -16.05
C TRP A 122 24.51 -5.32 -16.47
N GLN A 123 24.96 -6.25 -17.30
CA GLN A 123 26.30 -6.27 -17.87
C GLN A 123 26.27 -6.80 -19.31
N ILE A 124 27.11 -6.26 -20.19
CA ILE A 124 27.23 -6.73 -21.57
C ILE A 124 28.50 -7.59 -21.69
N LYS A 125 28.36 -8.79 -22.25
CA LYS A 125 29.46 -9.70 -22.55
C LYS A 125 29.54 -9.95 -24.06
N LEU A 126 30.74 -10.12 -24.58
CA LEU A 126 30.96 -10.54 -25.96
C LEU A 126 31.19 -12.05 -25.96
N ALA A 127 30.19 -12.81 -26.41
CA ALA A 127 30.30 -14.24 -26.57
C ALA A 127 30.86 -14.58 -27.96
N MET A 128 31.72 -15.59 -28.02
CA MET A 128 32.20 -16.11 -29.30
C MET A 128 31.16 -17.09 -29.85
N ALA A 129 30.60 -16.79 -31.02
CA ALA A 129 29.72 -17.69 -31.73
C ALA A 129 30.49 -18.95 -32.15
N SER A 130 30.04 -20.13 -31.68
CA SER A 130 30.68 -21.43 -31.96
C SER A 130 30.28 -22.01 -33.33
N ASP A 131 29.20 -21.49 -33.91
CA ASP A 131 28.46 -22.06 -35.05
C ASP A 131 28.86 -21.48 -36.42
N LYS A 132 29.74 -20.47 -36.47
CA LYS A 132 30.28 -19.92 -37.72
C LYS A 132 31.81 -19.90 -37.70
N LEU A 133 32.41 -20.48 -38.75
CA LEU A 133 33.86 -20.48 -39.02
C LEU A 133 34.49 -19.06 -39.10
N SER A 134 33.67 -18.01 -39.17
CA SER A 134 34.06 -16.62 -38.95
C SER A 134 33.71 -16.21 -37.51
N SER A 135 34.72 -15.90 -36.69
CA SER A 135 34.55 -15.45 -35.30
C SER A 135 33.74 -14.16 -35.20
N ILE A 136 32.42 -14.26 -35.17
CA ILE A 136 31.52 -13.16 -34.87
C ILE A 136 31.40 -13.10 -33.34
N GLN A 137 31.82 -11.98 -32.77
CA GLN A 137 31.55 -11.68 -31.37
C GLN A 137 30.11 -11.17 -31.28
N GLU A 138 29.23 -11.95 -30.66
CA GLU A 138 27.86 -11.53 -30.43
C GLU A 138 27.76 -10.87 -29.05
N PRO A 139 27.27 -9.62 -28.97
CA PRO A 139 27.04 -8.97 -27.69
C PRO A 139 25.79 -9.55 -27.02
N LEU A 140 25.96 -10.16 -25.86
CA LEU A 140 24.91 -10.68 -25.00
C LEU A 140 24.76 -9.79 -23.76
N LEU A 141 23.53 -9.54 -23.35
CA LEU A 141 23.20 -8.87 -22.09
C LEU A 141 23.00 -9.93 -21.02
N ASN A 142 23.69 -9.82 -19.90
CA ASN A 142 23.29 -10.48 -18.66
C ASN A 142 22.53 -9.47 -17.81
N LEU A 143 21.29 -9.81 -17.47
CA LEU A 143 20.38 -9.02 -16.65
C LEU A 143 20.11 -9.79 -15.37
N ASP A 144 20.48 -9.20 -14.24
CA ASP A 144 20.23 -9.73 -12.91
C ASP A 144 19.02 -8.99 -12.32
N LEU A 145 18.01 -9.74 -11.87
CA LEU A 145 16.77 -9.22 -11.30
C LEU A 145 16.70 -9.58 -9.82
N ASP A 146 16.71 -8.58 -8.95
CA ASP A 146 16.62 -8.76 -7.51
C ASP A 146 15.15 -8.83 -7.10
N VAL A 147 14.66 -10.04 -6.88
CA VAL A 147 13.26 -10.30 -6.53
C VAL A 147 13.15 -10.57 -5.04
N GLN A 148 12.44 -9.68 -4.34
CA GLN A 148 12.12 -9.85 -2.94
C GLN A 148 10.84 -10.65 -2.77
N ASN A 149 10.97 -11.79 -2.10
CA ASN A 149 9.88 -12.58 -1.56
C ASN A 149 9.71 -12.27 -0.07
N GLU A 150 8.69 -12.84 0.59
CA GLU A 150 8.31 -12.51 1.98
C GLU A 150 9.46 -12.55 3.00
N ALA A 151 10.51 -13.34 2.77
CA ALA A 151 11.63 -13.50 3.70
C ALA A 151 13.04 -13.35 3.08
N THR A 152 13.17 -13.45 1.76
CA THR A 152 14.47 -13.53 1.06
C THR A 152 14.48 -12.68 -0.20
N THR A 153 15.66 -12.17 -0.56
CA THR A 153 15.90 -11.59 -1.89
C THR A 153 16.62 -12.65 -2.73
N GLU A 154 16.03 -13.00 -3.86
CA GLU A 154 16.57 -13.96 -4.83
C GLU A 154 16.99 -13.20 -6.09
N ILE A 155 18.17 -13.53 -6.61
CA ILE A 155 18.69 -12.93 -7.84
C ILE A 155 18.36 -13.88 -8.99
N HIS A 156 17.60 -13.39 -9.97
CA HIS A 156 17.32 -14.12 -11.21
C HIS A 156 18.14 -13.54 -12.35
N SER A 157 19.11 -14.32 -12.83
CA SER A 157 19.97 -13.95 -13.96
C SER A 157 19.40 -14.44 -15.28
N LEU A 158 19.30 -13.54 -16.26
CA LEU A 158 18.88 -13.81 -17.63
C LEU A 158 19.97 -13.41 -18.60
N GLU A 159 20.31 -14.28 -19.54
CA GLU A 159 21.15 -13.93 -20.68
C GLU A 159 20.27 -13.69 -21.91
N LEU A 160 20.39 -12.50 -22.52
CA LEU A 160 19.50 -12.02 -23.56
C LEU A 160 20.31 -11.55 -24.77
N THR A 161 19.87 -11.96 -25.95
CA THR A 161 20.31 -11.33 -27.20
C THR A 161 19.69 -9.93 -27.34
N ARG A 162 20.16 -9.17 -28.33
CA ARG A 162 19.51 -7.89 -28.69
C ARG A 162 18.03 -8.07 -29.06
N GLU A 163 17.68 -9.19 -29.70
CA GLU A 163 16.30 -9.47 -30.11
C GLU A 163 15.43 -9.79 -28.89
N ASP A 164 15.93 -10.64 -27.99
CA ASP A 164 15.24 -11.00 -26.74
C ASP A 164 14.98 -9.77 -25.87
N LEU A 165 15.97 -8.88 -25.73
CA LEU A 165 15.82 -7.65 -24.98
C LEU A 165 14.72 -6.74 -25.57
N LYS A 166 14.67 -6.61 -26.90
CA LYS A 166 13.61 -5.82 -27.56
C LYS A 166 12.23 -6.43 -27.29
N ASN A 167 12.12 -7.75 -27.34
CA ASN A 167 10.86 -8.44 -27.07
C ASN A 167 10.44 -8.29 -25.60
N LEU A 168 11.39 -8.34 -24.66
CA LEU A 168 11.14 -8.09 -23.24
C LEU A 168 10.62 -6.66 -23.00
N ILE A 169 11.30 -5.65 -23.55
CA ILE A 169 10.89 -4.24 -23.42
C ILE A 169 9.48 -4.04 -23.98
N SER A 170 9.21 -4.54 -25.19
CA SER A 170 7.88 -4.44 -25.83
C SER A 170 6.77 -5.07 -24.97
N SER A 171 7.06 -6.21 -24.34
CA SER A 171 6.11 -6.88 -23.44
C SER A 171 5.83 -6.06 -22.19
N LEU A 172 6.87 -5.49 -21.57
CA LEU A 172 6.73 -4.63 -20.39
C LEU A 172 6.00 -3.31 -20.71
N GLU A 173 6.25 -2.71 -21.88
CA GLU A 173 5.51 -1.54 -22.35
C GLU A 173 4.03 -1.85 -22.61
N GLY A 174 3.72 -3.04 -23.14
CA GLY A 174 2.35 -3.54 -23.29
C GLY A 174 1.64 -3.66 -21.93
N ALA A 175 2.29 -4.29 -20.96
CA ALA A 175 1.77 -4.43 -19.60
C ALA A 175 1.57 -3.05 -18.93
N ASN A 176 2.53 -2.14 -19.05
CA ASN A 176 2.41 -0.78 -18.49
C ASN A 176 1.22 -0.03 -19.11
N ARG A 177 1.01 -0.10 -20.43
CA ARG A 177 -0.16 0.50 -21.08
C ARG A 177 -1.48 -0.03 -20.51
N ALA A 178 -1.58 -1.34 -20.32
CA ALA A 178 -2.76 -1.93 -19.67
C ALA A 178 -2.95 -1.38 -18.26
N VAL A 179 -1.90 -1.34 -17.42
CA VAL A 179 -2.00 -0.79 -16.06
C VAL A 179 -2.45 0.68 -16.06
N GLN A 180 -1.98 1.51 -17.00
CA GLN A 180 -2.39 2.92 -17.09
C GLN A 180 -3.86 3.08 -17.50
N GLN A 181 -4.39 2.22 -18.37
CA GLN A 181 -5.80 2.25 -18.77
C GLN A 181 -6.75 1.99 -17.59
N TRP A 182 -6.32 1.20 -16.60
CA TRP A 182 -7.14 0.85 -15.43
C TRP A 182 -7.06 1.90 -14.31
N LYS A 183 -6.12 2.85 -14.41
CA LYS A 183 -6.00 3.99 -13.50
C LYS A 183 -6.89 5.17 -13.91
N THR A 184 -7.51 5.11 -15.09
CA THR A 184 -8.39 6.14 -15.66
C THR A 184 -9.84 5.75 -15.42
#